data_AF-A0A9W6F3X7-F1
#
_entry.id   AF-A0A9W6F3X7-F1
#
_cell.length_a   1.000
_cell.length_b   1.000
_cell.length_c   1.000
_cell.angle_alpha   90.00
_cell.angle_beta   90.00
_cell.angle_gamma   90.00
#
_symmetry.space_group_name_H-M   'P 1'
#
loop_
_entity.id
_entity.type
_entity.pdbx_description
1 polymer ?
#
loop_
_entity_poly.entity_id
_entity_poly.type
_entity_poly.pdbx_seq_one_letter_code
_entity_poly.pdbx_strand_id
1 'polypeptide(L)'
;MIKANDVDDTCRESVGAWYSEVDAYDFDAAQPFAANWSKGVGHFTQLVWRGTSGVGCGVGINDGWGEEFVPGRFMRLKCKVVVCRYQAPGNYAGNEVFRDNGE
;
A
#
# COMPACT_ATOMS: atom_id res chain seq x y z
N MET A 1 -10.31 0.38 24.96
CA MET A 1 -11.20 1.27 24.21
C MET A 1 -10.37 2.44 23.71
N ILE A 2 -10.16 2.56 22.40
CA ILE A 2 -9.40 3.68 21.80
C ILE A 2 -10.30 4.92 21.87
N LYS A 3 -9.78 6.05 22.38
CA LYS A 3 -10.55 7.29 22.59
C LYS A 3 -10.61 8.11 21.32
N ALA A 4 -11.78 8.73 21.11
CA ALA A 4 -12.21 9.40 19.89
C ALA A 4 -11.56 10.77 19.56
N ASN A 5 -10.34 11.06 20.04
CA ASN A 5 -9.67 12.36 19.81
C ASN A 5 -8.20 12.29 19.36
N ASP A 6 -7.68 11.11 19.02
CA ASP A 6 -6.48 11.00 18.18
C ASP A 6 -7.00 10.89 16.74
N VAL A 7 -6.78 11.91 15.90
CA VAL A 7 -7.13 11.81 14.47
C VAL A 7 -6.24 10.72 13.89
N ASP A 8 -6.81 9.52 13.82
CA ASP A 8 -6.13 8.36 13.33
C ASP A 8 -5.99 8.47 11.81
N ASP A 9 -4.85 8.98 11.35
CA ASP A 9 -4.41 8.96 9.95
C ASP A 9 -4.01 7.51 9.55
N THR A 10 -4.76 6.50 10.02
CA THR A 10 -4.33 5.11 10.15
C THR A 10 -3.81 4.54 8.85
N CYS A 11 -4.43 4.93 7.74
CA CYS A 11 -4.09 4.44 6.43
C CYS A 11 -3.26 5.44 5.60
N ARG A 12 -3.16 6.71 6.00
CA ARG A 12 -2.56 7.76 5.14
C ARG A 12 -1.10 7.48 4.82
N GLU A 13 -0.30 7.14 5.81
CA GLU A 13 1.11 6.82 5.61
C GLU A 13 1.29 5.58 4.74
N SER A 14 0.48 4.54 4.95
CA SER A 14 0.52 3.32 4.14
C SER A 14 0.09 3.57 2.69
N VAL A 15 -0.99 4.32 2.48
CA VAL A 15 -1.45 4.71 1.14
C VAL A 15 -0.43 5.60 0.45
N GLY A 16 0.21 6.53 1.17
CA GLY A 16 1.30 7.35 0.64
C GLY A 16 2.51 6.51 0.22
N ALA A 17 2.91 5.54 1.03
CA ALA A 17 3.99 4.61 0.70
C ALA A 17 3.65 3.74 -0.53
N TRP A 18 2.44 3.20 -0.60
CA TRP A 18 1.95 2.46 -1.77
C TRP A 18 1.92 3.31 -3.03
N TYR A 19 1.43 4.55 -2.94
CA TYR A 19 1.38 5.47 -4.08
C TYR A 19 2.78 5.89 -4.53
N SER A 20 3.76 5.99 -3.62
CA SER A 20 5.14 6.39 -3.96
C SER A 20 5.84 5.45 -4.95
N GLU A 21 5.34 4.23 -5.14
CA GLU A 21 5.81 3.33 -6.21
C GLU A 21 5.62 3.93 -7.62
N VAL A 22 4.80 4.96 -7.76
CA VAL A 22 4.68 5.79 -8.97
C VAL A 22 6.04 6.28 -9.49
N ASP A 23 6.99 6.56 -8.59
CA ASP A 23 8.33 7.05 -8.94
C ASP A 23 9.15 6.01 -9.72
N ALA A 24 8.80 4.73 -9.60
CA ALA A 24 9.42 3.63 -10.34
C ALA A 24 8.60 3.22 -11.59
N TYR A 25 7.35 3.68 -11.70
CA TYR A 25 6.47 3.33 -12.82
C TYR A 25 6.93 4.01 -14.11
N ASP A 26 7.05 3.23 -15.18
CA ASP A 26 7.35 3.72 -16.53
C ASP A 26 6.05 3.83 -17.31
N PHE A 27 5.56 5.07 -17.44
CA PHE A 27 4.34 5.43 -18.16
C PHE A 27 4.49 5.34 -19.68
N ASP A 28 5.72 5.42 -20.19
CA ASP A 28 6.02 5.45 -21.63
C ASP A 28 6.40 4.05 -22.15
N ALA A 29 6.32 3.03 -21.31
CA ALA A 29 6.69 1.66 -21.64
C ALA A 29 5.84 1.10 -22.80
N ALA A 30 6.51 0.69 -23.89
CA ALA A 30 5.86 0.01 -25.01
C ALA A 30 5.21 -1.33 -24.61
N GLN A 31 5.70 -1.96 -23.54
CA GLN A 31 5.16 -3.20 -22.95
C GLN A 31 5.03 -2.98 -21.43
N PRO A 32 3.95 -2.33 -20.95
CA PRO A 32 3.87 -1.80 -19.59
C PRO A 32 3.92 -2.87 -18.51
N PHE A 33 3.28 -4.02 -18.70
CA PHE A 33 3.37 -5.11 -17.71
C PHE A 33 4.81 -5.64 -17.60
N ALA A 34 5.47 -5.90 -18.73
CA ALA A 34 6.84 -6.41 -18.73
C ALA A 34 7.84 -5.41 -18.13
N ALA A 35 7.65 -4.12 -18.39
CA ALA A 35 8.52 -3.05 -17.89
C ALA A 35 8.32 -2.77 -16.40
N ASN A 36 7.09 -2.88 -15.90
CA ASN A 36 6.74 -2.40 -14.56
C ASN A 36 6.62 -3.51 -13.51
N TRP A 37 6.23 -4.74 -13.89
CA TRP A 37 5.99 -5.81 -12.91
C TRP A 37 7.20 -6.12 -12.01
N SER A 38 8.40 -6.15 -12.58
CA SER A 38 9.64 -6.45 -11.84
C SER A 38 10.11 -5.33 -10.92
N LYS A 39 9.53 -4.12 -11.03
CA LYS A 39 9.91 -2.95 -10.24
C LYS A 39 9.17 -2.85 -8.90
N GLY A 40 8.26 -3.78 -8.62
CA GLY A 40 7.52 -3.81 -7.35
C GLY A 40 6.45 -2.73 -7.22
N VAL A 41 5.88 -2.26 -8.34
CA VAL A 41 4.87 -1.17 -8.37
C VAL A 41 3.43 -1.63 -8.14
N GLY A 42 3.26 -2.82 -7.57
CA GLY A 42 1.97 -3.50 -7.49
C GLY A 42 0.96 -2.81 -6.56
N HIS A 43 1.40 -2.06 -5.55
CA HIS A 43 0.49 -1.33 -4.69
C HIS A 43 -0.01 -0.07 -5.40
N PHE A 44 0.88 0.69 -6.05
CA PHE A 44 0.49 1.85 -6.86
C PHE A 44 -0.50 1.44 -7.95
N THR A 45 -0.16 0.44 -8.77
CA THR A 45 -1.03 0.04 -9.89
C THR A 45 -2.39 -0.45 -9.43
N GLN A 46 -2.49 -1.05 -8.24
CA GLN A 46 -3.79 -1.42 -7.66
C GLN A 46 -4.58 -0.19 -7.15
N LEU A 47 -3.92 0.81 -6.57
CA LEU A 47 -4.59 2.03 -6.10
C LEU A 47 -5.30 2.79 -7.24
N VAL A 48 -4.67 2.84 -8.40
CA VAL A 48 -5.16 3.59 -9.57
C VAL A 48 -5.87 2.71 -10.60
N TRP A 49 -6.12 1.44 -10.27
CA TRP A 49 -6.66 0.48 -11.23
C TRP A 49 -8.08 0.83 -11.67
N ARG A 50 -8.25 1.18 -12.95
CA ARG A 50 -9.54 1.68 -13.50
C ARG A 50 -10.74 0.75 -13.24
N GLY A 51 -10.53 -0.56 -13.31
CA GLY A 51 -11.59 -1.56 -13.11
C GLY A 51 -11.99 -1.80 -11.64
N THR A 52 -11.20 -1.30 -10.69
CA THR A 52 -11.46 -1.46 -9.26
C THR A 52 -12.50 -0.44 -8.80
N SER A 53 -13.57 -0.93 -8.15
CA SER A 53 -14.77 -0.11 -7.87
C SER A 53 -15.09 0.01 -6.38
N GLY A 54 -14.32 -0.65 -5.52
CA GLY A 54 -14.47 -0.53 -4.08
C GLY A 54 -13.19 -0.93 -3.35
N VAL A 55 -12.99 -0.38 -2.16
CA VAL A 55 -11.87 -0.70 -1.28
C VAL A 55 -12.36 -0.81 0.15
N GLY A 56 -11.87 -1.82 0.87
CA GLY A 56 -12.08 -1.99 2.30
C GLY A 56 -10.74 -2.20 2.99
N CYS A 57 -10.48 -1.43 4.04
CA CYS A 57 -9.22 -1.49 4.77
C CYS A 57 -9.44 -1.86 6.24
N GLY A 58 -8.50 -2.59 6.81
CA GLY A 58 -8.42 -2.92 8.22
C GLY A 58 -7.05 -2.59 8.77
N VAL A 59 -7.00 -2.17 10.04
CA VAL A 59 -5.76 -1.87 10.73
C VAL A 59 -5.65 -2.71 11.98
N GLY A 60 -4.53 -3.41 12.11
CA GLY A 60 -4.12 -4.09 13.33
C GLY A 60 -2.95 -3.35 13.97
N ILE A 61 -3.05 -3.02 15.24
CA ILE A 61 -1.95 -2.46 16.03
C ILE A 61 -1.71 -3.44 17.18
N ASN A 62 -0.46 -3.87 17.37
CA ASN A 62 -0.14 -4.64 18.56
C ASN A 62 0.25 -3.69 19.72
N ASP A 63 0.17 -4.20 20.95
CA ASP A 63 0.55 -3.44 22.14
C ASP A 63 2.08 -3.41 22.39
N GLY A 64 2.86 -3.93 21.43
CA GLY A 64 4.32 -3.96 21.41
C GLY A 64 4.88 -5.38 21.34
N TRP A 65 5.84 -5.63 20.43
CA TRP A 65 6.63 -6.88 20.45
C TRP A 65 7.92 -6.60 21.23
N GLY A 66 7.86 -6.77 22.55
CA GLY A 66 9.04 -6.69 23.41
C GLY A 66 9.54 -5.27 23.69
N GLU A 67 10.41 -5.19 24.69
CA GLU A 67 11.14 -3.99 25.08
C GLU A 67 12.44 -3.98 24.29
N GLU A 68 12.62 -3.00 23.40
CA GLU A 68 13.94 -2.79 22.79
C GLU A 68 14.75 -1.89 23.72
N PHE A 69 15.87 -2.41 24.25
CA PHE A 69 16.81 -1.61 25.02
C PHE A 69 17.71 -0.83 24.06
N VAL A 70 17.27 0.39 23.72
CA VAL A 70 18.20 1.42 23.27
C VAL A 70 18.87 1.98 24.53
N PRO A 71 20.21 2.12 24.61
CA PRO A 71 20.86 2.61 25.82
C PRO A 71 20.20 3.90 26.35
N GLY A 72 19.54 3.81 27.50
CA GLY A 72 18.85 4.92 28.14
C GLY A 72 17.37 5.14 27.78
N ARG A 73 16.74 4.28 26.95
CA ARG A 73 15.30 4.41 26.60
C ARG A 73 14.61 3.05 26.50
N PHE A 74 13.63 2.81 27.36
CA PHE A 74 12.64 1.73 27.16
C PHE A 74 11.64 2.18 26.10
N MET A 75 11.64 1.56 24.92
CA MET A 75 10.62 1.77 23.90
C MET A 75 9.78 0.51 23.72
N ARG A 76 8.45 0.66 23.77
CA ARG A 76 7.52 -0.34 23.27
C ARG A 76 7.33 -0.10 21.78
N LEU A 77 7.93 -0.92 20.94
CA LEU A 77 7.72 -0.85 19.49
C LEU A 77 6.34 -1.42 19.14
N LYS A 78 5.38 -0.53 18.90
CA LYS A 78 4.09 -0.91 18.32
C LYS A 78 4.27 -1.16 16.82
N CYS A 79 3.92 -2.35 16.37
CA CYS A 79 3.72 -2.67 14.97
C CYS A 79 2.28 -2.32 14.57
N LYS A 80 2.16 -1.48 13.55
CA LYS A 80 0.90 -1.13 12.88
C LYS A 80 0.90 -1.81 11.52
N VAL A 81 -0.12 -2.60 11.25
CA VAL A 81 -0.34 -3.31 9.99
C VAL A 81 -1.60 -2.74 9.37
N VAL A 82 -1.47 -2.23 8.14
CA VAL A 82 -2.60 -1.76 7.34
C VAL A 82 -2.78 -2.72 6.18
N VAL A 83 -3.99 -3.24 6.02
CA VAL A 83 -4.35 -4.13 4.91
C VAL A 83 -5.56 -3.55 4.21
N CYS A 84 -5.43 -3.27 2.91
CA CYS A 84 -6.56 -2.90 2.06
C CYS A 84 -6.84 -4.02 1.05
N ARG A 85 -8.13 -4.30 0.85
CA ARG A 85 -8.64 -5.25 -0.14
C ARG A 85 -9.54 -4.52 -1.10
N TYR A 86 -9.44 -4.89 -2.37
CA TYR A 86 -10.11 -4.21 -3.47
C TYR A 86 -11.23 -5.08 -4.04
N GLN A 87 -12.39 -4.47 -4.27
CA GLN A 87 -13.52 -5.07 -4.96
C GLN A 87 -13.33 -4.88 -6.47
N ALA A 88 -13.40 -6.01 -7.20
CA ALA A 88 -12.75 -6.21 -8.49
C ALA A 88 -11.22 -6.02 -8.37
N PRO A 89 -10.44 -7.11 -8.23
CA PRO A 89 -8.99 -7.01 -8.07
C PRO A 89 -8.35 -6.44 -9.33
N GLY A 90 -7.27 -5.70 -9.16
CA GLY A 90 -6.44 -5.19 -10.25
C GLY A 90 -5.22 -6.07 -10.51
N ASN A 91 -4.20 -5.48 -11.15
CA ASN A 91 -2.91 -6.11 -11.41
C ASN A 91 -2.99 -7.43 -12.18
N TYR A 92 -3.97 -7.55 -13.09
CA TYR A 92 -4.04 -8.68 -14.00
C TYR A 92 -2.82 -8.67 -14.94
N ALA A 93 -2.11 -9.78 -15.01
CA ALA A 93 -0.92 -9.91 -15.83
C ALA A 93 -1.25 -9.74 -17.32
N GLY A 94 -0.58 -8.79 -17.97
CA GLY A 94 -0.69 -8.57 -19.42
C GLY A 94 -0.51 -7.10 -19.82
N ASN A 95 0.24 -6.88 -20.90
CA ASN A 95 0.54 -5.53 -21.41
C ASN A 95 -0.71 -4.78 -21.85
N GLU A 96 -1.68 -5.46 -22.47
CA GLU A 96 -2.97 -4.86 -22.84
C GLU A 96 -3.76 -4.43 -21.61
N VAL A 97 -3.84 -5.30 -20.60
CA VAL A 97 -4.65 -5.03 -19.42
C VAL A 97 -4.04 -3.91 -18.58
N PHE A 98 -2.71 -3.86 -18.44
CA PHE A 98 -2.00 -2.76 -17.80
C PHE A 98 -2.17 -1.44 -18.55
N ARG A 99 -2.18 -1.45 -19.88
CA ARG A 99 -2.43 -0.24 -20.69
C ARG A 99 -3.86 0.27 -20.57
N ASP A 100 -4.83 -0.62 -20.42
CA ASP A 100 -6.25 -0.24 -20.36
C ASP A 100 -6.73 0.10 -18.93
N ASN A 101 -5.94 -0.23 -17.90
CA ASN A 101 -6.35 -0.10 -16.50
C ASN A 101 -5.31 0.49 -15.54
N GLY A 102 -4.01 0.37 -15.83
CA GLY A 102 -2.96 1.13 -15.16
C GLY A 102 -2.85 2.49 -15.84
N GLU A 103 -2.57 3.53 -15.07
CA GLU A 103 -2.45 4.90 -15.58
C GLU A 103 -1.46 5.05 -16.74
#